data_AF-A0A6H2NTX2-F1
#
_entry.id   AF-A0A6H2NTX2-F1
#
_cell.length_a   1.000
_cell.length_b   1.000
_cell.length_c   1.000
_cell.angle_alpha   90.00
_cell.angle_beta   90.00
_cell.angle_gamma   90.00
#
_symmetry.space_group_name_H-M   'P 1'
#
loop_
_entity.id
_entity.type
_entity.pdbx_description
1 polymer ?
#
loop_
_entity_poly.entity_id
_entity_poly.type
_entity_poly.pdbx_seq_one_letter_code
_entity_poly.pdbx_strand_id
1 'polypeptide(L)'
;MSNLLNKYNTFYFIASSLATLTLLTSLALTVTSNVPLPLILALAALSVLVLALSYKIISNNKKIKVERIKFAQKEQELENKITLEKEAANKEVEKLKHELTQEKQNLDKRAKKLDQKVNESEVERESLLKEKESLEKRLETAKNRTFEIDNELGKTKEEIDKLVAREEELHLKILRLREQLQEKEERITELKGKIDNN
;
A
#
# COMPACT_ATOMS: atom_id res chain seq x y z
N MET A 1 32.81 -41.27 49.47
CA MET A 1 33.19 -42.59 48.91
C MET A 1 32.76 -42.83 47.46
N SER A 2 31.58 -42.35 47.00
CA SER A 2 30.97 -42.78 45.72
C SER A 2 31.67 -42.37 44.40
N ASN A 3 32.64 -41.45 44.40
CA ASN A 3 33.34 -41.01 43.17
C ASN A 3 34.67 -41.75 42.88
N LEU A 4 35.16 -42.56 43.83
CA LEU A 4 36.38 -43.36 43.65
C LEU A 4 36.13 -44.59 42.75
N LEU A 5 34.88 -45.09 42.72
CA LEU A 5 34.44 -46.24 41.92
C LEU A 5 33.69 -45.84 40.64
N ASN A 6 33.94 -44.64 40.11
CA ASN A 6 33.42 -44.26 38.79
C ASN A 6 34.21 -45.00 37.70
N LYS A 7 33.55 -45.53 36.66
CA LYS A 7 34.17 -46.28 35.54
C LYS A 7 35.38 -45.56 34.92
N TYR A 8 35.36 -44.23 34.88
CA TYR A 8 36.44 -43.40 34.36
C TYR A 8 37.62 -43.20 35.33
N ASN A 9 37.43 -43.49 36.62
CA ASN A 9 38.44 -43.37 37.67
C ASN A 9 38.98 -44.74 38.13
N THR A 10 38.37 -45.85 37.69
CA THR A 10 38.72 -47.22 38.11
C THR A 10 40.20 -47.55 37.89
N PHE A 11 40.77 -47.17 36.74
CA PHE A 11 42.19 -47.37 36.46
C PHE A 11 43.11 -46.60 37.42
N TYR A 12 42.79 -45.35 37.74
CA TYR A 12 43.57 -44.52 38.67
C TYR A 12 43.43 -44.98 40.13
N PHE A 13 42.27 -45.53 40.48
CA PHE A 13 42.02 -46.14 41.78
C PHE A 13 42.83 -47.43 41.97
N ILE A 14 42.87 -48.30 40.95
CA ILE A 14 43.71 -49.50 40.93
C ILE A 14 45.19 -49.11 41.02
N ALA A 15 45.64 -48.12 40.23
CA ALA A 15 47.02 -47.63 40.27
C ALA A 15 47.40 -47.05 41.64
N SER A 16 46.50 -46.31 42.30
CA SER A 16 46.72 -45.76 43.65
C SER A 16 46.78 -46.84 44.73
N SER A 17 45.91 -47.86 44.62
CA SER A 17 45.88 -49.00 45.55
C SER A 17 47.12 -49.86 45.39
N LEU A 18 47.58 -50.06 44.16
CA LEU A 18 48.83 -50.75 43.86
C LEU A 18 50.04 -49.95 44.37
N ALA A 19 50.06 -48.63 44.15
CA ALA A 19 51.12 -47.76 44.64
C ALA A 19 51.21 -47.77 46.18
N THR A 20 50.07 -47.63 46.88
CA THR A 20 50.04 -47.70 48.36
C THR A 20 50.53 -49.04 48.89
N LEU A 21 50.13 -50.15 48.26
CA LEU A 21 50.66 -51.48 48.60
C LEU A 21 52.17 -51.56 48.39
N THR A 22 52.67 -51.07 47.25
CA THR A 22 54.11 -51.00 46.94
C THR A 22 54.88 -50.11 47.92
N LEU A 23 54.25 -49.04 48.42
CA LEU A 23 54.85 -48.17 49.44
C LEU A 23 55.00 -48.92 50.77
N LEU A 24 53.94 -49.60 51.22
CA LEU A 24 53.97 -50.43 52.43
C LEU A 24 55.00 -51.55 52.33
N THR A 25 55.06 -52.25 51.19
CA THR A 25 56.04 -53.32 50.98
C THR A 25 57.46 -52.77 50.87
N SER A 26 57.67 -51.60 50.27
CA SER A 26 58.98 -50.94 50.24
C SER A 26 59.48 -50.59 51.65
N LEU A 27 58.58 -50.12 52.53
CA LEU A 27 58.90 -49.83 53.93
C LEU A 27 59.12 -51.11 54.76
N ALA A 28 58.41 -52.20 54.46
CA ALA A 28 58.69 -53.49 55.08
C ALA A 28 60.06 -54.03 54.66
N LEU A 29 60.43 -53.89 53.37
CA LEU A 29 61.72 -54.31 52.84
C LEU A 29 62.92 -53.61 53.50
N THR A 30 62.78 -52.34 53.92
CA THR A 30 63.86 -51.65 54.67
C THR A 30 64.13 -52.26 56.03
N VAL A 31 63.15 -52.97 56.61
CA VAL A 31 63.23 -53.55 57.96
C VAL A 31 63.61 -55.04 57.92
N THR A 32 63.27 -55.76 56.84
CA THR A 32 63.31 -57.24 56.84
C THR A 32 64.18 -57.88 55.74
N SER A 33 64.90 -57.12 54.91
CA SER A 33 65.57 -57.67 53.73
C SER A 33 66.94 -57.06 53.41
N ASN A 34 67.78 -57.82 52.70
CA ASN A 34 69.14 -57.43 52.29
C ASN A 34 69.16 -56.67 50.92
N VAL A 35 68.08 -55.95 50.61
CA VAL A 35 67.86 -55.27 49.31
C VAL A 35 68.57 -53.91 49.29
N PRO A 36 69.20 -53.48 48.17
CA PRO A 36 69.91 -52.20 48.12
C PRO A 36 69.00 -51.00 48.43
N LEU A 37 69.39 -50.17 49.40
CA LEU A 37 68.68 -48.96 49.83
C LEU A 37 68.27 -48.02 48.67
N PRO A 38 69.11 -47.78 47.64
CA PRO A 38 68.73 -46.93 46.52
C PRO A 38 67.52 -47.47 45.74
N LEU A 39 67.39 -48.79 45.65
CA LEU A 39 66.27 -49.45 44.96
C LEU A 39 64.96 -49.26 45.74
N ILE A 40 65.02 -49.39 47.06
CA ILE A 40 63.87 -49.19 47.95
C ILE A 40 63.39 -47.73 47.91
N LEU A 41 64.33 -46.78 47.94
CA LEU A 41 64.03 -45.35 47.85
C LEU A 41 63.41 -44.98 46.49
N ALA A 42 63.93 -45.53 45.39
CA ALA A 42 63.37 -45.33 44.07
C ALA A 42 61.93 -45.87 43.96
N LEU A 43 61.66 -47.04 44.54
CA LEU A 43 60.33 -47.66 44.56
C LEU A 43 59.32 -46.83 45.37
N ALA A 44 59.76 -46.32 46.53
CA ALA A 44 58.96 -45.43 47.37
C ALA A 44 58.66 -44.09 46.67
N ALA A 45 59.68 -43.47 46.04
CA ALA A 45 59.52 -42.22 45.30
C ALA A 45 58.57 -42.37 44.11
N LEU A 46 58.68 -43.46 43.34
CA LEU A 46 57.77 -43.78 42.24
C LEU A 46 56.34 -44.00 42.74
N SER A 47 56.17 -44.70 43.86
CA SER A 47 54.84 -44.90 44.47
C SER A 47 54.18 -43.58 44.87
N VAL A 48 54.91 -42.69 45.55
CA VAL A 48 54.40 -41.36 45.93
C VAL A 48 54.03 -40.53 44.71
N LEU A 49 54.85 -40.57 43.65
CA LEU A 49 54.57 -39.88 42.40
C LEU A 49 53.30 -40.40 41.72
N VAL A 50 53.12 -41.73 41.64
CA VAL A 50 51.91 -42.36 41.08
C VAL A 50 50.67 -41.97 41.88
N LEU A 51 50.77 -41.90 43.21
CA LEU A 51 49.67 -41.48 44.09
C LEU A 51 49.28 -40.02 43.86
N ALA A 52 50.27 -39.12 43.79
CA ALA A 52 50.05 -37.69 43.55
C ALA A 52 49.42 -37.42 42.18
N LEU A 53 49.90 -38.09 41.13
CA LEU A 53 49.34 -37.99 39.78
C LEU A 53 47.92 -38.55 39.71
N SER A 54 47.66 -39.71 40.32
CA SER A 54 46.34 -40.33 40.35
C SER A 54 45.32 -39.44 41.05
N TYR A 55 45.68 -38.85 42.19
CA TYR A 55 44.82 -37.91 42.91
C TYR A 55 44.50 -36.66 42.07
N LYS A 56 45.51 -36.07 41.41
CA LYS A 56 45.34 -34.90 40.53
C LYS A 56 44.40 -35.19 39.37
N ILE A 57 44.53 -36.36 38.74
CA ILE A 57 43.68 -36.77 37.61
C ILE A 57 42.24 -37.03 38.07
N ILE A 58 42.03 -37.72 39.19
CA ILE A 58 40.70 -37.97 39.75
C ILE A 58 39.98 -36.64 40.08
N SER A 59 40.70 -35.68 40.66
CA SER A 59 40.17 -34.34 40.96
C SER A 59 39.78 -33.58 39.69
N ASN A 60 40.66 -33.58 38.68
CA ASN A 60 40.37 -32.95 37.39
C ASN A 60 39.18 -33.61 36.68
N ASN A 61 39.08 -34.94 36.69
CA ASN A 61 37.95 -35.68 36.13
C ASN A 61 36.63 -35.30 36.79
N LYS A 62 36.64 -35.07 38.11
CA LYS A 62 35.44 -34.60 38.83
C LYS A 62 35.03 -33.20 38.35
N LYS A 63 35.99 -32.28 38.21
CA LYS A 63 35.74 -30.93 37.68
C LYS A 63 35.16 -30.97 36.26
N ILE A 64 35.77 -31.75 35.38
CA ILE A 64 35.32 -31.97 34.00
C ILE A 64 33.89 -32.52 33.97
N LYS A 65 33.56 -33.49 34.83
CA LYS A 65 32.20 -34.07 34.90
C LYS A 65 31.16 -33.01 35.28
N VAL A 66 31.46 -32.14 36.25
CA VAL A 66 30.57 -31.05 36.65
C VAL A 66 30.38 -30.04 35.52
N GLU A 67 31.45 -29.66 34.83
CA GLU A 67 31.38 -28.75 33.68
C GLU A 67 30.58 -29.35 32.52
N ARG A 68 30.73 -30.65 32.23
CA ARG A 68 29.91 -31.34 31.22
C ARG A 68 28.42 -31.31 31.54
N ILE A 69 28.04 -31.52 32.80
CA ILE A 69 26.63 -31.47 33.22
C ILE A 69 26.08 -30.04 33.04
N LYS A 70 26.84 -29.02 33.45
CA LYS A 70 26.46 -27.61 33.24
C LYS A 70 26.33 -27.26 31.75
N PHE A 71 27.22 -27.80 30.92
CA PHE A 71 27.17 -27.59 29.48
C PHE A 71 25.92 -28.23 28.88
N ALA A 72 25.64 -29.50 29.20
CA ALA A 72 24.44 -30.19 28.73
C ALA A 72 23.14 -29.49 29.17
N GLN A 73 23.09 -28.96 30.40
CA GLN A 73 21.95 -28.16 30.87
C GLN A 73 21.77 -26.87 30.06
N LYS A 74 22.87 -26.13 29.80
CA LYS A 74 22.81 -24.91 28.98
C LYS A 74 22.44 -25.20 27.53
N GLU A 75 22.93 -26.30 26.98
CA GLU A 75 22.59 -26.77 25.63
C GLU A 75 21.10 -27.05 25.52
N GLN A 76 20.54 -27.78 26.48
CA GLN A 76 19.09 -28.04 26.55
C GLN A 76 18.27 -26.76 26.75
N GLU A 77 18.73 -25.83 27.59
CA GLU A 77 18.06 -24.54 27.78
C GLU A 77 18.04 -23.70 26.49
N LEU A 78 19.16 -23.67 25.76
CA LEU A 78 19.27 -22.98 24.47
C LEU A 78 18.36 -23.62 23.43
N GLU A 79 18.31 -24.95 23.36
CA GLU A 79 17.45 -25.68 22.43
C GLU A 79 15.96 -25.41 22.71
N ASN A 80 15.57 -25.37 23.98
CA ASN A 80 14.21 -24.97 24.38
C ASN A 80 13.89 -23.51 24.02
N LYS A 81 14.85 -22.59 24.17
CA LYS A 81 14.67 -21.18 23.75
C LYS A 81 14.52 -21.05 22.24
N ILE A 82 15.39 -21.72 21.48
CA ILE A 82 15.34 -21.71 20.01
C ILE A 82 14.01 -22.28 19.49
N THR A 83 13.52 -23.37 20.09
CA THR A 83 12.24 -23.97 19.69
C THR A 83 11.06 -23.05 19.98
N LEU A 84 11.02 -22.40 21.15
CA LEU A 84 9.99 -21.41 21.49
C LEU A 84 10.02 -20.18 20.57
N GLU A 85 11.20 -19.61 20.33
CA GLU A 85 11.36 -18.47 19.42
C GLU A 85 10.96 -18.84 17.99
N LYS A 86 11.33 -20.03 17.52
CA LYS A 86 10.93 -20.54 16.20
C LYS A 86 9.41 -20.70 16.10
N GLU A 87 8.76 -21.22 17.13
CA GLU A 87 7.30 -21.38 17.14
C GLU A 87 6.59 -20.02 17.16
N ALA A 88 7.08 -19.05 17.96
CA ALA A 88 6.56 -17.69 17.99
C ALA A 88 6.71 -17.00 16.61
N ALA A 89 7.90 -17.06 16.01
CA ALA A 89 8.15 -16.53 14.68
C ALA A 89 7.25 -17.18 13.62
N ASN A 90 7.04 -18.51 13.69
CA ASN A 90 6.17 -19.21 12.76
C ASN A 90 4.70 -18.78 12.87
N LYS A 91 4.20 -18.55 14.08
CA LYS A 91 2.84 -18.02 14.31
C LYS A 91 2.68 -16.62 13.74
N GLU A 92 3.69 -15.75 13.92
CA GLU A 92 3.68 -14.39 13.39
C GLU A 92 3.74 -14.38 11.85
N VAL A 93 4.58 -15.22 11.26
CA VAL A 93 4.66 -15.38 9.79
C VAL A 93 3.33 -15.85 9.21
N GLU A 94 2.67 -16.84 9.80
CA GLU A 94 1.36 -17.32 9.32
C GLU A 94 0.27 -16.25 9.48
N LYS A 95 0.29 -15.47 10.56
CA LYS A 95 -0.62 -14.33 10.74
C LYS A 95 -0.41 -13.28 9.64
N LEU A 96 0.83 -12.85 9.41
CA LEU A 96 1.17 -11.87 8.37
C LEU A 96 0.79 -12.37 6.97
N LYS A 97 1.00 -13.66 6.69
CA LYS A 97 0.61 -14.29 5.43
C LYS A 97 -0.91 -14.28 5.22
N HIS A 98 -1.69 -14.52 6.27
CA HIS A 98 -3.15 -14.42 6.21
C HIS A 98 -3.61 -12.99 5.94
N GLU A 99 -3.09 -12.01 6.70
CA GLU A 99 -3.38 -10.59 6.52
C GLU A 99 -3.03 -10.11 5.10
N LEU A 100 -1.84 -10.45 4.61
CA LEU A 100 -1.40 -10.12 3.26
C LEU A 100 -2.31 -10.73 2.18
N THR A 101 -2.76 -11.96 2.38
CA THR A 101 -3.68 -12.63 1.45
C THR A 101 -5.03 -11.93 1.41
N GLN A 102 -5.56 -11.56 2.57
CA GLN A 102 -6.83 -10.85 2.69
C GLN A 102 -6.75 -9.44 2.06
N GLU A 103 -5.67 -8.71 2.34
CA GLU A 103 -5.42 -7.39 1.75
C GLU A 103 -5.33 -7.46 0.23
N LYS A 104 -4.58 -8.45 -0.30
CA LYS A 104 -4.47 -8.67 -1.76
C LYS A 104 -5.84 -8.90 -2.41
N GLN A 105 -6.70 -9.72 -1.80
CA GLN A 105 -8.06 -9.96 -2.31
C GLN A 105 -8.94 -8.69 -2.25
N ASN A 106 -8.80 -7.89 -1.19
CA ASN A 106 -9.53 -6.64 -1.06
C ASN A 106 -9.09 -5.62 -2.12
N LEU A 107 -7.79 -5.53 -2.39
CA LEU A 107 -7.24 -4.68 -3.44
C LEU A 107 -7.71 -5.13 -4.84
N ASP A 108 -7.73 -6.43 -5.12
CA ASP A 108 -8.25 -6.97 -6.39
C ASP A 108 -9.74 -6.62 -6.60
N LYS A 109 -10.56 -6.74 -5.56
CA LYS A 109 -11.97 -6.32 -5.61
C LYS A 109 -12.12 -4.81 -5.85
N ARG A 110 -11.28 -3.99 -5.22
CA ARG A 110 -11.29 -2.53 -5.42
C ARG A 110 -10.86 -2.15 -6.83
N ALA A 111 -9.84 -2.80 -7.37
CA ALA A 111 -9.36 -2.59 -8.74
C ALA A 111 -10.49 -2.88 -9.75
N LYS A 112 -11.12 -4.05 -9.67
CA LYS A 112 -12.27 -4.41 -10.53
C LYS A 112 -13.43 -3.41 -10.45
N LYS A 113 -13.73 -2.92 -9.24
CA LYS A 113 -14.79 -1.92 -9.05
C LYS A 113 -14.42 -0.56 -9.66
N LEU A 114 -13.15 -0.17 -9.60
CA LEU A 114 -12.66 1.05 -10.24
C LEU A 114 -12.70 0.92 -11.76
N ASP A 115 -12.24 -0.20 -12.32
CA ASP A 115 -12.29 -0.46 -13.76
C ASP A 115 -13.73 -0.38 -14.29
N GLN A 116 -14.68 -0.98 -13.57
CA GLN A 116 -16.10 -0.88 -13.93
C GLN A 116 -16.59 0.58 -13.97
N LYS A 117 -16.27 1.37 -12.93
CA LYS A 117 -16.66 2.78 -12.87
C LYS A 117 -16.02 3.62 -13.97
N VAL A 118 -14.78 3.32 -14.32
CA VAL A 118 -14.08 4.00 -15.43
C VAL A 118 -14.80 3.71 -16.74
N ASN A 119 -15.16 2.45 -17.00
CA ASN A 119 -15.89 2.08 -18.21
C ASN A 119 -17.28 2.74 -18.27
N GLU A 120 -18.03 2.76 -17.17
CA GLU A 120 -19.34 3.44 -17.07
C GLU A 120 -19.21 4.94 -17.38
N SER A 121 -18.21 5.60 -16.78
CA SER A 121 -17.91 7.02 -17.01
C SER A 121 -17.49 7.30 -18.46
N GLU A 122 -16.73 6.40 -19.08
CA GLU A 122 -16.29 6.56 -20.47
C GLU A 122 -17.48 6.47 -21.45
N VAL A 123 -18.42 5.55 -21.20
CA VAL A 123 -19.67 5.44 -21.97
C VAL A 123 -20.54 6.70 -21.81
N GLU A 124 -20.69 7.20 -20.59
CA GLU A 124 -21.43 8.45 -20.32
C GLU A 124 -20.79 9.64 -21.04
N ARG A 125 -19.46 9.75 -20.98
CA ARG A 125 -18.70 10.79 -21.69
C ARG A 125 -18.91 10.74 -23.19
N GLU A 126 -18.93 9.56 -23.79
CA GLU A 126 -19.18 9.41 -25.23
C GLU A 126 -20.61 9.82 -25.61
N SER A 127 -21.59 9.47 -24.78
CA SER A 127 -22.99 9.89 -24.96
C SER A 127 -23.13 11.41 -24.91
N LEU A 128 -22.54 12.05 -23.90
CA LEU A 128 -22.57 13.51 -23.75
C LEU A 128 -21.85 14.22 -24.91
N LEU A 129 -20.78 13.63 -25.45
CA LEU A 129 -20.09 14.18 -26.61
C LEU A 129 -21.00 14.20 -27.85
N LYS A 130 -21.72 13.10 -28.10
CA LYS A 130 -22.70 13.02 -29.20
C LYS A 130 -23.85 14.00 -29.04
N GLU A 131 -24.34 14.17 -27.81
CA GLU A 131 -25.38 15.17 -27.51
C GLU A 131 -24.87 16.59 -27.78
N LYS A 132 -23.66 16.92 -27.32
CA LYS A 132 -23.03 18.22 -27.57
C LYS A 132 -22.92 18.51 -29.07
N GLU A 133 -22.44 17.58 -29.87
CA GLU A 133 -22.33 17.75 -31.33
C GLU A 133 -23.70 17.98 -31.98
N SER A 134 -24.75 17.28 -31.51
CA SER A 134 -26.11 17.48 -31.98
C SER A 134 -26.64 18.88 -31.65
N LEU A 135 -26.40 19.35 -30.43
CA LEU A 135 -26.79 20.68 -29.98
C LEU A 135 -26.05 21.78 -30.74
N GLU A 136 -24.75 21.61 -31.02
CA GLU A 136 -23.98 22.55 -31.84
C GLU A 136 -24.55 22.69 -33.26
N LYS A 137 -24.93 21.58 -33.90
CA LYS A 137 -25.60 21.61 -35.22
C LYS A 137 -26.95 22.33 -35.18
N ARG A 138 -27.75 22.08 -34.13
CA ARG A 138 -29.04 22.76 -33.93
C ARG A 138 -28.86 24.25 -33.69
N LEU A 139 -27.85 24.64 -32.93
CA LEU A 139 -27.52 26.04 -32.67
C LEU A 139 -27.12 26.75 -33.97
N GLU A 140 -26.29 26.13 -34.80
CA GLU A 140 -25.88 26.70 -36.08
C GLU A 140 -27.07 26.87 -37.04
N THR A 141 -27.94 25.85 -37.11
CA THR A 141 -29.18 25.93 -37.88
C THR A 141 -30.08 27.07 -37.39
N ALA A 142 -30.22 27.24 -36.08
CA ALA A 142 -31.02 28.30 -35.49
C ALA A 142 -30.44 29.69 -35.81
N LYS A 143 -29.11 29.87 -35.73
CA LYS A 143 -28.44 31.12 -36.09
C LYS A 143 -28.71 31.53 -37.54
N ASN A 144 -28.56 30.58 -38.47
CA ASN A 144 -28.80 30.85 -39.89
C ASN A 144 -30.25 31.27 -40.14
N ARG A 145 -31.20 30.60 -39.47
CA ARG A 145 -32.61 30.96 -39.58
C ARG A 145 -32.93 32.34 -38.98
N THR A 146 -32.30 32.71 -37.87
CA THR A 146 -32.44 34.06 -37.32
C THR A 146 -31.91 35.11 -38.31
N PHE A 147 -30.75 34.86 -38.92
CA PHE A 147 -30.18 35.76 -39.93
C PHE A 147 -31.10 35.93 -41.14
N GLU A 148 -31.70 34.84 -41.64
CA GLU A 148 -32.70 34.90 -42.71
C GLU A 148 -33.93 35.75 -42.32
N ILE A 149 -34.47 35.54 -41.11
CA ILE A 149 -35.61 36.30 -40.60
C ILE A 149 -35.27 37.79 -40.48
N ASP A 150 -34.10 38.13 -39.95
CA ASP A 150 -33.65 39.52 -39.80
C ASP A 150 -33.53 40.22 -41.16
N ASN A 151 -33.05 39.50 -42.19
CA ASN A 151 -32.98 40.02 -43.54
C ASN A 151 -34.37 40.27 -44.15
N GLU A 152 -35.31 39.35 -44.01
CA GLU A 152 -36.69 39.52 -44.49
C GLU A 152 -37.43 40.63 -43.71
N LEU A 153 -37.17 40.77 -42.42
CA LEU A 153 -37.68 41.87 -41.60
C LEU A 153 -37.18 43.22 -42.12
N GLY A 154 -35.90 43.30 -42.50
CA GLY A 154 -35.31 44.49 -43.12
C GLY A 154 -36.02 44.89 -44.42
N LYS A 155 -36.22 43.94 -45.33
CA LYS A 155 -36.96 44.19 -46.59
C LYS A 155 -38.40 44.65 -46.35
N THR A 156 -39.08 43.99 -45.41
CA THR A 156 -40.46 44.34 -45.04
C THR A 156 -40.54 45.77 -44.50
N LYS A 157 -39.56 46.16 -43.67
CA LYS A 157 -39.47 47.53 -43.14
C LYS A 157 -39.28 48.56 -44.26
N GLU A 158 -38.38 48.30 -45.21
CA GLU A 158 -38.20 49.19 -46.37
C GLU A 158 -39.46 49.32 -47.22
N GLU A 159 -40.24 48.24 -47.37
CA GLU A 159 -41.50 48.28 -48.09
C GLU A 159 -42.57 49.09 -47.35
N ILE A 160 -42.65 48.95 -46.01
CA ILE A 160 -43.50 49.78 -45.16
C ILE A 160 -43.13 51.25 -45.33
N ASP A 161 -41.84 51.60 -45.25
CA ASP A 161 -41.38 53.00 -45.40
C ASP A 161 -41.80 53.59 -46.77
N LYS A 162 -41.72 52.80 -47.85
CA LYS A 162 -42.20 53.21 -49.19
C LYS A 162 -43.72 53.41 -49.24
N LEU A 163 -44.49 52.52 -48.60
CA LEU A 163 -45.95 52.62 -48.55
C LEU A 163 -46.39 53.84 -47.75
N VAL A 164 -45.75 54.13 -46.62
CA VAL A 164 -45.99 55.32 -45.81
C VAL A 164 -45.76 56.59 -46.62
N ALA A 165 -44.63 56.70 -47.33
CA ALA A 165 -44.35 57.85 -48.19
C ALA A 165 -45.42 58.04 -49.29
N ARG A 166 -45.90 56.94 -49.88
CA ARG A 166 -46.97 56.99 -50.89
C ARG A 166 -48.32 57.38 -50.29
N GLU A 167 -48.61 56.93 -49.07
CA GLU A 167 -49.82 57.31 -48.34
C GLU A 167 -49.84 58.82 -48.08
N GLU A 168 -48.73 59.39 -47.61
CA GLU A 168 -48.56 60.84 -47.42
C GLU A 168 -48.76 61.63 -48.73
N GLU A 169 -48.17 61.17 -49.83
CA GLU A 169 -48.36 61.78 -51.16
C GLU A 169 -49.83 61.77 -51.60
N LEU A 170 -50.50 60.63 -51.46
CA LEU A 170 -51.92 60.49 -51.78
C LEU A 170 -52.79 61.39 -50.90
N HIS A 171 -52.45 61.51 -49.61
CA HIS A 171 -53.16 62.38 -48.68
C HIS A 171 -53.09 63.85 -49.11
N LEU A 172 -51.90 64.34 -49.48
CA LEU A 172 -51.71 65.70 -50.02
C LEU A 172 -52.51 65.91 -51.32
N LYS A 173 -52.54 64.91 -52.20
CA LYS A 173 -53.32 64.99 -53.45
C LYS A 173 -54.82 65.07 -53.19
N ILE A 174 -55.33 64.30 -52.23
CA ILE A 174 -56.74 64.35 -51.81
C ILE A 174 -57.09 65.73 -51.24
N LEU A 175 -56.24 66.30 -50.38
CA LEU A 175 -56.45 67.65 -49.84
C LEU A 175 -56.56 68.69 -50.96
N ARG A 176 -55.63 68.68 -51.92
CA ARG A 176 -55.67 69.60 -53.06
C ARG A 176 -56.93 69.44 -53.92
N LEU A 177 -57.36 68.21 -54.17
CA LEU A 177 -58.59 67.95 -54.94
C LEU A 177 -59.84 68.42 -54.18
N ARG A 178 -59.86 68.30 -52.84
CA ARG A 178 -60.94 68.84 -52.02
C ARG A 178 -61.02 70.36 -52.10
N GLU A 179 -59.89 71.06 -52.00
CA GLU A 179 -59.83 72.51 -52.17
C GLU A 179 -60.35 72.94 -53.55
N GLN A 180 -59.90 72.27 -54.62
CA GLN A 180 -60.37 72.54 -55.98
C GLN A 180 -61.87 72.25 -56.17
N LEU A 181 -62.39 71.20 -55.52
CA LEU A 181 -63.80 70.87 -55.56
C LEU A 181 -64.63 71.96 -54.87
N GLN A 182 -64.21 72.38 -53.67
CA GLN A 182 -64.86 73.45 -52.92
C GLN A 182 -64.90 74.76 -53.73
N GLU A 183 -63.78 75.16 -54.33
CA GLU A 183 -63.72 76.36 -55.18
C GLU A 183 -64.71 76.27 -56.36
N LYS A 184 -64.84 75.10 -56.99
CA LYS A 184 -65.80 74.89 -58.07
C LYS A 184 -67.25 74.94 -57.58
N GLU A 185 -67.55 74.35 -56.44
CA GLU A 185 -68.88 74.38 -55.82
C GLU A 185 -69.31 75.81 -55.48
N GLU A 186 -68.39 76.62 -54.93
CA GLU A 186 -68.60 78.05 -54.66
C GLU A 186 -68.91 78.83 -55.96
N ARG A 187 -68.11 78.64 -57.02
CA ARG A 187 -68.35 79.26 -58.33
C ARG A 187 -69.68 78.86 -58.96
N ILE A 188 -70.07 77.59 -58.86
CA ILE A 188 -71.38 77.12 -59.36
C ILE A 188 -72.51 77.81 -58.59
N THR A 189 -72.38 77.94 -57.27
CA THR A 189 -73.37 78.62 -56.42
C THR A 189 -73.49 80.09 -56.78
N GLU A 190 -72.37 80.78 -57.00
CA GLU A 190 -72.34 82.18 -57.46
C GLU A 190 -73.01 82.35 -58.83
N LEU A 191 -72.68 81.48 -59.80
CA LEU A 191 -73.28 81.52 -61.14
C LEU A 191 -74.79 81.24 -61.11
N LYS A 192 -75.26 80.29 -60.31
CA LYS A 192 -76.69 80.05 -60.09
C LYS A 192 -77.39 81.28 -59.52
N GLY A 193 -76.82 81.89 -58.48
CA GLY A 193 -77.35 83.13 -57.91
C GLY A 193 -77.41 84.29 -58.90
N LYS A 194 -76.50 84.36 -59.88
CA LYS A 194 -76.56 85.36 -60.96
C LYS A 194 -77.65 85.05 -62.00
N ILE A 195 -77.92 83.78 -62.27
CA ILE A 195 -78.99 83.36 -63.18
C ILE A 195 -80.37 83.61 -62.56
N ASP A 196 -80.55 83.30 -61.28
CA ASP A 196 -81.84 83.41 -60.59
C ASP A 196 -82.26 84.88 -60.30
N ASN A 197 -81.33 85.84 -60.41
CA ASN A 197 -81.56 87.28 -60.17
C ASN A 197 -81.65 88.12 -61.46
N ASN A 198 -81.71 87.48 -62.63
CA ASN A 198 -81.92 88.11 -63.96
C ASN A 198 -83.27 87.66 -64.54
#